data_AF-A0A2S6VJ88-F1
#
_entry.id   AF-A0A2S6VJ88-F1
#
_cell.length_a   1.000
_cell.length_b   1.000
_cell.length_c   1.000
_cell.angle_alpha   90.00
_cell.angle_beta   90.00
_cell.angle_gamma   90.00
#
_symmetry.space_group_name_H-M   'P 1'
#
loop_
_entity.id
_entity.type
_entity.pdbx_description
1 polymer ?
#
loop_
_entity_poly.entity_id
_entity_poly.type
_entity_poly.pdbx_seq_one_letter_code
_entity_poly.pdbx_strand_id
1 'polypeptide(L)'
;MFAVRGVLIGVICFVLAFVLASLVEYWLHRLMHVSQRIGERHRDHHRRNEGQGVIWEFRDYVRGSFVVMIAVFFLSLEAGIGWFLGGLIYAAFSAYAHQLQHENPKKCFWMKMPVHYVHHKYGMWHHNFGLAVDWWDRVFGTYKPVEWLTEEELSQPERGYLQLRWW
;
A
#
# COMPACT_ATOMS: atom_id res chain seq x y z
N MET A 1 -24.90 5.61 -26.60
CA MET A 1 -24.61 6.72 -25.68
C MET A 1 -24.66 6.32 -24.20
N PHE A 2 -25.71 5.67 -23.71
CA PHE A 2 -25.83 5.31 -22.28
C PHE A 2 -24.74 4.36 -21.76
N ALA A 3 -24.39 3.30 -22.50
CA ALA A 3 -23.34 2.36 -22.10
C ALA A 3 -21.96 3.02 -21.98
N VAL A 4 -21.60 3.90 -22.91
CA VAL A 4 -20.32 4.64 -22.88
C VAL A 4 -20.25 5.56 -21.67
N ARG A 5 -21.36 6.24 -21.34
CA ARG A 5 -21.45 7.09 -20.14
C ARG A 5 -21.27 6.28 -18.85
N GLY A 6 -21.91 5.11 -18.75
CA GLY A 6 -21.77 4.22 -17.59
C GLY A 6 -20.34 3.73 -17.40
N VAL A 7 -19.70 3.26 -18.48
CA VAL A 7 -18.29 2.83 -18.44
C VAL A 7 -17.37 3.97 -18.01
N LEU A 8 -17.56 5.18 -18.56
CA LEU A 8 -16.76 6.34 -18.17
C LEU A 8 -16.91 6.68 -16.69
N ILE A 9 -18.14 6.64 -16.15
CA ILE A 9 -18.39 6.85 -14.72
C ILE A 9 -17.63 5.81 -13.89
N GLY A 10 -17.73 4.53 -14.26
CA GLY A 10 -17.02 3.45 -13.58
C GLY A 10 -15.50 3.66 -13.59
N VAL A 11 -14.91 4.04 -14.73
CA VAL A 11 -13.47 4.31 -14.85
C VAL A 11 -13.05 5.49 -13.96
N ILE A 12 -13.82 6.57 -13.94
CA ILE A 12 -13.53 7.72 -13.07
C ILE A 12 -13.57 7.30 -11.60
N CYS A 13 -14.63 6.59 -11.18
CA CYS A 13 -14.76 6.10 -9.81
C CYS A 13 -13.64 5.13 -9.43
N PHE A 14 -13.19 4.28 -10.37
CA PHE A 14 -12.05 3.39 -10.18
C PHE A 14 -10.77 4.17 -9.87
N VAL A 15 -10.42 5.14 -10.71
CA VAL A 15 -9.20 5.94 -10.52
C VAL A 15 -9.26 6.72 -9.22
N LEU A 16 -10.41 7.33 -8.91
CA LEU A 16 -10.61 8.07 -7.66
C LEU A 16 -10.46 7.16 -6.44
N ALA A 17 -11.06 5.97 -6.45
CA ALA A 17 -10.96 5.02 -5.35
C ALA A 17 -9.53 4.51 -5.17
N PHE A 18 -8.81 4.22 -6.25
CA PHE A 18 -7.41 3.79 -6.20
C PHE A 18 -6.50 4.86 -5.58
N VAL A 19 -6.62 6.11 -6.05
CA VAL A 19 -5.85 7.25 -5.52
C VAL A 19 -6.25 7.57 -4.08
N LEU A 20 -7.54 7.51 -3.74
CA LEU A 20 -7.99 7.73 -2.37
C LEU A 20 -7.51 6.63 -1.44
N ALA A 21 -7.54 5.37 -1.86
CA ALA A 21 -7.05 4.26 -1.06
C ALA A 21 -5.56 4.41 -0.75
N SER A 22 -4.75 4.91 -1.69
CA SER A 22 -3.34 5.21 -1.42
C SER A 22 -3.13 6.35 -0.42
N LEU A 23 -4.00 7.36 -0.46
CA LEU A 23 -3.97 8.45 0.51
C LEU A 23 -4.37 7.96 1.91
N VAL A 24 -5.40 7.11 2.00
CA VAL A 24 -5.87 6.53 3.25
C VAL A 24 -4.81 5.61 3.85
N GLU A 25 -4.15 4.77 3.05
CA GLU A 25 -3.01 3.96 3.48
C GLU A 25 -1.92 4.82 4.14
N TYR A 26 -1.49 5.88 3.46
CA TYR A 26 -0.47 6.80 3.95
C TYR A 26 -0.85 7.39 5.33
N TRP A 27 -2.07 7.91 5.47
CA TRP A 27 -2.51 8.51 6.73
C TRP A 27 -2.75 7.49 7.83
N LEU A 28 -3.25 6.31 7.51
CA LEU A 28 -3.40 5.22 8.48
C LEU A 28 -2.04 4.75 8.99
N HIS A 29 -1.04 4.64 8.12
CA HIS A 29 0.32 4.30 8.53
C HIS A 29 0.89 5.36 9.49
N ARG A 30 0.72 6.65 9.18
CA ARG A 30 1.08 7.74 10.12
C ARG A 30 0.34 7.62 11.45
N LEU A 31 -0.96 7.34 11.41
CA LEU A 31 -1.77 7.17 12.61
C LEU A 31 -1.30 5.98 13.46
N MET A 32 -0.86 4.89 12.83
CA MET A 32 -0.26 3.73 13.50
C MET A 32 1.07 4.10 14.21
N HIS A 33 1.84 5.05 13.69
CA HIS A 33 3.06 5.54 14.36
C HIS A 33 2.79 6.47 15.55
N VAL A 34 1.64 7.16 15.57
CA VAL A 34 1.28 8.12 16.62
C VAL A 34 0.44 7.49 17.72
N SER A 35 -0.53 6.64 17.37
CA SER A 35 -1.50 6.08 18.31
C SER A 35 -1.05 4.71 18.82
N GLN A 36 -0.85 4.59 20.13
CA GLN A 36 -0.47 3.31 20.74
C GLN A 36 -1.51 2.21 20.48
N ARG A 37 -2.79 2.55 20.56
CA ARG A 37 -3.90 1.60 20.37
C ARG A 37 -4.04 1.15 18.93
N ILE A 38 -3.93 2.07 17.97
CA ILE A 38 -4.13 1.74 16.55
C ILE A 38 -2.88 1.04 16.00
N GLY A 39 -1.70 1.48 16.44
CA GLY A 39 -0.42 0.97 15.96
C GLY A 39 0.14 -0.22 16.73
N GLU A 40 -0.61 -0.89 17.60
CA GLU A 40 -0.06 -2.00 18.40
C GLU A 40 0.56 -3.08 17.53
N ARG A 41 -0.21 -3.61 16.57
CA ARG A 41 0.29 -4.59 15.59
C ARG A 41 1.42 -4.04 14.72
N HIS A 42 1.34 -2.76 14.37
CA HIS A 42 2.34 -2.09 13.56
C HIS A 42 3.68 -1.95 14.29
N ARG A 43 3.67 -1.67 15.60
CA ARG A 43 4.89 -1.66 16.42
C ARG A 43 5.52 -3.04 16.52
N ASP A 44 4.70 -4.08 16.70
CA ASP A 44 5.20 -5.45 16.71
C ASP A 44 5.78 -5.86 15.36
N HIS A 45 5.16 -5.40 14.26
CA HIS A 45 5.68 -5.52 12.91
C HIS A 45 7.05 -4.84 12.76
N HIS A 46 7.19 -3.59 13.23
CA HIS A 46 8.48 -2.89 13.27
C HIS A 46 9.55 -3.62 14.07
N ARG A 47 9.18 -4.14 15.24
CA ARG A 47 10.10 -4.84 16.14
C ARG A 47 10.65 -6.12 15.50
N ARG A 48 9.82 -6.85 14.75
CA ARG A 48 10.21 -8.09 14.07
C ARG A 48 10.77 -7.86 12.68
N ASN A 49 10.44 -6.74 12.05
CA ASN A 49 10.73 -6.42 10.66
C ASN A 49 10.25 -7.51 9.67
N GLU A 50 9.02 -7.97 9.85
CA GLU A 50 8.43 -9.06 9.08
C GLU A 50 6.98 -8.72 8.71
N GLY A 51 6.65 -8.73 7.42
CA GLY A 51 5.25 -8.76 6.98
C GLY A 51 4.53 -10.04 7.46
N GLN A 52 3.21 -10.09 7.32
CA GLN A 52 2.42 -11.31 7.61
C GLN A 52 2.11 -12.14 6.37
N GLY A 53 2.59 -11.74 5.18
CA GLY A 53 2.31 -12.40 3.91
C GLY A 53 1.19 -11.73 3.13
N VAL A 54 1.27 -11.80 1.79
CA VAL A 54 0.43 -11.01 0.87
C VAL A 54 -1.07 -11.21 1.11
N ILE A 55 -1.53 -12.45 1.29
CA ILE A 55 -2.97 -12.75 1.43
C ILE A 55 -3.52 -12.24 2.76
N TRP A 56 -2.76 -12.36 3.85
CA TRP A 56 -3.22 -11.90 5.17
C TRP A 56 -3.25 -10.38 5.26
N GLU A 57 -2.24 -9.70 4.71
CA GLU A 57 -2.26 -8.23 4.57
C GLU A 57 -3.48 -7.79 3.74
N PHE A 58 -3.67 -8.40 2.56
CA PHE A 58 -4.80 -8.08 1.69
C PHE A 58 -6.15 -8.27 2.40
N ARG A 59 -6.33 -9.39 3.11
CA ARG A 59 -7.54 -9.66 3.89
C ARG A 59 -7.78 -8.57 4.93
N ASP A 60 -6.75 -8.18 5.67
CA ASP A 60 -6.87 -7.17 6.72
C ASP A 60 -7.22 -5.79 6.12
N TYR A 61 -6.64 -5.44 4.96
CA TYR A 61 -6.94 -4.19 4.27
C TYR A 61 -8.38 -4.18 3.78
N VAL A 62 -8.82 -5.22 3.07
CA VAL A 62 -10.21 -5.37 2.61
C VAL A 62 -11.17 -5.33 3.78
N ARG A 63 -10.89 -6.05 4.88
CA ARG A 63 -11.74 -6.04 6.08
C ARG A 63 -11.86 -4.64 6.68
N GLY A 64 -10.76 -3.90 6.77
CA GLY A 64 -10.73 -2.55 7.32
C GLY A 64 -11.47 -1.52 6.45
N SER A 65 -11.47 -1.69 5.13
CA SER A 65 -12.06 -0.76 4.18
C SER A 65 -13.41 -1.20 3.58
N PHE A 66 -13.92 -2.40 3.89
CA PHE A 66 -15.04 -3.01 3.19
C PHE A 66 -16.28 -2.12 3.12
N VAL A 67 -16.66 -1.49 4.23
CA VAL A 67 -17.83 -0.60 4.30
C VAL A 67 -17.67 0.59 3.34
N VAL A 68 -16.47 1.17 3.27
CA VAL A 68 -16.16 2.28 2.36
C VAL A 68 -16.14 1.82 0.90
N MET A 69 -15.67 0.60 0.64
CA MET A 69 -15.63 0.01 -0.71
C MET A 69 -17.04 -0.22 -1.28
N ILE A 70 -18.04 -0.53 -0.44
CA ILE A 70 -19.41 -0.79 -0.91
C ILE A 70 -20.31 0.45 -0.91
N ALA A 71 -19.89 1.55 -0.27
CA ALA A 71 -20.75 2.73 -0.04
C ALA A 71 -21.26 3.37 -1.35
N VAL A 72 -20.50 3.32 -2.44
CA VAL A 72 -20.86 3.99 -3.69
C VAL A 72 -21.91 3.20 -4.50
N PHE A 73 -22.15 1.92 -4.20
CA PHE A 73 -23.23 1.14 -4.84
C PHE A 73 -24.61 1.72 -4.55
N PHE A 74 -24.80 2.44 -3.45
CA PHE A 74 -26.06 3.11 -3.12
C PHE A 74 -26.37 4.32 -4.03
N LEU A 75 -25.41 4.77 -4.85
CA LEU A 75 -25.58 5.91 -5.76
C LEU A 75 -25.78 5.47 -7.21
N SER A 76 -25.00 4.50 -7.68
CA SER A 76 -25.09 3.94 -9.04
C SER A 76 -24.35 2.60 -9.08
N LEU A 77 -24.86 1.65 -9.88
CA LEU A 77 -24.22 0.36 -10.07
C LEU A 77 -22.84 0.52 -10.75
N GLU A 78 -22.77 1.33 -11.81
CA GLU A 78 -21.55 1.57 -12.57
C GLU A 78 -20.48 2.27 -11.73
N ALA A 79 -20.88 3.30 -10.98
CA ALA A 79 -20.01 4.00 -10.04
C ALA A 79 -19.53 3.07 -8.92
N GLY A 80 -20.45 2.26 -8.37
CA GLY A 80 -20.16 1.27 -7.32
C GLY A 80 -19.15 0.22 -7.77
N ILE A 81 -19.33 -0.36 -8.96
CA ILE A 81 -18.38 -1.33 -9.54
C ILE A 81 -17.00 -0.69 -9.70
N GLY A 82 -16.94 0.49 -10.30
CA GLY A 82 -15.68 1.22 -10.49
C GLY A 82 -14.96 1.47 -9.17
N TRP A 83 -15.67 2.07 -8.21
CA TRP A 83 -15.15 2.39 -6.89
C TRP A 83 -14.65 1.16 -6.13
N PHE A 84 -15.46 0.10 -6.08
CA PHE A 84 -15.12 -1.15 -5.41
C PHE A 84 -13.85 -1.77 -6.01
N LEU A 85 -13.78 -1.88 -7.34
CA LEU A 85 -12.59 -2.43 -8.02
C LEU A 85 -11.36 -1.55 -7.80
N GLY A 86 -11.49 -0.23 -7.81
CA GLY A 86 -10.36 0.67 -7.55
C GLY A 86 -9.76 0.48 -6.16
N GLY A 87 -10.61 0.43 -5.14
CA GLY A 87 -10.18 0.14 -3.77
C GLY A 87 -9.62 -1.27 -3.62
N LEU A 88 -10.26 -2.28 -4.22
CA LEU A 88 -9.85 -3.68 -4.11
C LEU A 88 -8.50 -3.93 -4.76
N ILE A 89 -8.29 -3.40 -5.98
CA ILE A 89 -7.02 -3.52 -6.69
C ILE A 89 -5.92 -2.77 -5.95
N TYR A 90 -6.20 -1.59 -5.39
CA TYR A 90 -5.21 -0.90 -4.57
C TYR A 90 -4.84 -1.69 -3.31
N ALA A 91 -5.82 -2.28 -2.61
CA ALA A 91 -5.55 -3.13 -1.45
C ALA A 91 -4.66 -4.33 -1.81
N ALA A 92 -4.92 -4.98 -2.95
CA ALA A 92 -4.09 -6.08 -3.44
C ALA A 92 -2.67 -5.62 -3.80
N PHE A 93 -2.55 -4.49 -4.50
CA PHE A 93 -1.27 -3.90 -4.86
C PHE A 93 -0.46 -3.49 -3.63
N SER A 94 -1.09 -2.87 -2.64
CA SER A 94 -0.48 -2.48 -1.38
C SER A 94 0.03 -3.67 -0.60
N ALA A 95 -0.78 -4.72 -0.44
CA ALA A 95 -0.37 -5.94 0.26
C ALA A 95 0.83 -6.62 -0.43
N TYR A 96 0.81 -6.66 -1.77
CA TYR A 96 1.93 -7.17 -2.56
C TYR A 96 3.18 -6.32 -2.38
N ALA A 97 3.08 -4.99 -2.53
CA ALA A 97 4.18 -4.05 -2.42
C ALA A 97 4.79 -4.05 -1.01
N HIS A 98 3.96 -4.18 0.01
CA HIS A 98 4.38 -4.30 1.40
C HIS A 98 5.25 -5.54 1.59
N GLN A 99 4.76 -6.72 1.20
CA GLN A 99 5.53 -7.96 1.34
C GLN A 99 6.78 -7.98 0.45
N LEU A 100 6.68 -7.47 -0.78
CA LEU A 100 7.80 -7.37 -1.71
C LEU A 100 8.93 -6.54 -1.13
N GLN A 101 8.63 -5.44 -0.45
CA GLN A 101 9.66 -4.59 0.15
C GLN A 101 10.35 -5.23 1.36
N HIS A 102 9.68 -6.11 2.11
CA HIS A 102 10.33 -6.88 3.18
C HIS A 102 11.30 -7.94 2.65
N GLU A 103 10.95 -8.58 1.53
CA GLU A 103 11.69 -9.76 1.07
C GLU A 103 12.60 -9.52 -0.14
N ASN A 104 12.26 -8.58 -1.02
CA ASN A 104 13.03 -8.26 -2.22
C ASN A 104 12.83 -6.79 -2.63
N PRO A 105 13.34 -5.83 -1.85
CA PRO A 105 13.17 -4.40 -2.11
C PRO A 105 13.69 -3.95 -3.48
N LYS A 106 14.69 -4.65 -4.04
CA LYS A 106 15.23 -4.41 -5.39
C LYS A 106 14.21 -4.57 -6.52
N LYS A 107 13.14 -5.33 -6.28
CA LYS A 107 12.07 -5.55 -7.26
C LYS A 107 10.96 -4.50 -7.23
N CYS A 108 11.01 -3.56 -6.30
CA CYS A 108 10.07 -2.43 -6.23
C CYS A 108 10.46 -1.33 -7.24
N PHE A 109 10.42 -1.66 -8.54
CA PHE A 109 10.94 -0.81 -9.62
C PHE A 109 10.11 0.45 -9.90
N TRP A 110 8.86 0.48 -9.46
CA TRP A 110 7.95 1.62 -9.69
C TRP A 110 8.16 2.77 -8.72
N MET A 111 9.04 2.60 -7.73
CA MET A 111 9.49 3.68 -6.85
C MET A 111 11.01 3.83 -6.98
N LYS A 112 11.50 5.08 -6.93
CA LYS A 112 12.95 5.35 -6.96
C LYS A 112 13.68 4.69 -5.77
N MET A 113 12.97 4.53 -4.67
CA MET A 113 13.44 3.92 -3.43
C MET A 113 12.27 3.13 -2.85
N PRO A 114 12.48 1.88 -2.38
CA PRO A 114 11.46 1.11 -1.68
C PRO A 114 11.22 1.73 -0.30
N VAL A 115 10.31 2.70 -0.25
CA VAL A 115 10.08 3.56 0.92
C VAL A 115 9.77 2.78 2.19
N HIS A 116 9.00 1.70 2.11
CA HIS A 116 8.66 0.88 3.27
C HIS A 116 9.87 0.08 3.76
N TYR A 117 10.66 -0.47 2.83
CA TYR A 117 11.91 -1.17 3.20
C TYR A 117 12.85 -0.24 3.97
N VAL A 118 13.11 0.95 3.44
CA VAL A 118 14.02 1.90 4.11
C VAL A 118 13.43 2.46 5.39
N HIS A 119 12.10 2.59 5.45
CA HIS A 119 11.39 3.01 6.65
C HIS A 119 11.69 2.06 7.81
N HIS A 120 11.67 0.75 7.55
CA HIS A 120 12.07 -0.26 8.51
C HIS A 120 13.59 -0.29 8.75
N LYS A 121 14.39 -0.42 7.69
CA LYS A 121 15.87 -0.58 7.79
C LYS A 121 16.51 0.52 8.63
N TYR A 122 16.06 1.76 8.47
CA TYR A 122 16.65 2.93 9.14
C TYR A 122 15.78 3.51 10.26
N GLY A 123 14.75 2.78 10.71
CA GLY A 123 13.92 3.18 11.85
C GLY A 123 13.22 4.54 11.66
N MET A 124 12.66 4.80 10.48
CA MET A 124 12.14 6.12 10.11
C MET A 124 10.76 6.42 10.70
N TRP A 125 10.65 6.58 12.01
CA TRP A 125 9.38 6.82 12.73
C TRP A 125 8.55 8.03 12.25
N HIS A 126 9.18 8.96 11.52
CA HIS A 126 8.59 10.22 11.06
C HIS A 126 8.64 10.43 9.54
N HIS A 127 9.09 9.44 8.76
CA HIS A 127 9.32 9.59 7.32
C HIS A 127 8.95 8.32 6.53
N ASN A 128 8.71 8.46 5.23
CA ASN A 128 8.52 7.35 4.30
C ASN A 128 7.38 6.40 4.70
N PHE A 129 6.16 6.93 4.85
CA PHE A 129 4.98 6.19 5.29
C PHE A 129 4.22 5.47 4.16
N GLY A 130 4.55 5.71 2.89
CA GLY A 130 3.95 4.96 1.78
C GLY A 130 4.29 3.47 1.87
N LEU A 131 3.31 2.60 1.61
CA LEU A 131 3.57 1.17 1.40
C LEU A 131 3.70 0.91 -0.11
N ALA A 132 2.65 1.20 -0.88
CA ALA A 132 2.62 0.85 -2.30
C ALA A 132 3.24 1.93 -3.20
N VAL A 133 3.09 3.20 -2.81
CA VAL A 133 3.52 4.39 -3.57
C VAL A 133 4.11 5.44 -2.62
N ASP A 134 5.03 6.26 -3.13
CA ASP A 134 5.69 7.33 -2.36
C ASP A 134 5.07 8.72 -2.59
N TRP A 135 3.94 8.79 -3.30
CA TRP A 135 3.32 10.06 -3.74
C TRP A 135 3.02 10.97 -2.56
N TRP A 136 2.42 10.42 -1.51
CA TRP A 136 1.97 11.19 -0.35
C TRP A 136 3.11 11.58 0.57
N ASP A 137 4.18 10.80 0.62
CA ASP A 137 5.41 11.23 1.28
C ASP A 137 5.99 12.49 0.63
N ARG A 138 5.92 12.58 -0.70
CA ARG A 138 6.38 13.76 -1.43
C ARG A 138 5.43 14.95 -1.24
N VAL A 139 4.12 14.71 -1.32
CA VAL A 139 3.09 15.76 -1.16
C VAL A 139 3.09 16.35 0.25
N PHE A 140 3.21 15.52 1.28
CA PHE A 140 3.16 15.96 2.68
C PHE A 140 4.54 16.16 3.33
N GLY A 141 5.62 16.11 2.54
CA GLY A 141 6.97 16.44 3.01
C GLY A 141 7.58 15.42 3.98
N THR A 142 7.12 14.16 3.96
CA THR A 142 7.68 13.07 4.77
C THR A 142 8.64 12.17 4.00
N TYR A 143 8.87 12.43 2.70
CA TYR A 143 9.85 11.70 1.90
C TYR A 143 11.28 12.03 2.34
N LYS A 144 11.99 11.03 2.89
CA LYS A 144 13.39 11.14 3.29
C LYS A 144 14.26 10.24 2.41
N PRO A 145 14.96 10.79 1.40
CA PRO A 145 15.83 10.00 0.54
C PRO A 145 17.02 9.46 1.33
N VAL A 146 17.42 8.24 1.01
CA VAL A 146 18.65 7.60 1.51
C VAL A 146 19.31 6.79 0.40
N GLU A 147 20.62 6.65 0.48
CA GLU A 147 21.34 5.65 -0.31
C GLU A 147 21.07 4.27 0.30
N TRP A 148 20.17 3.52 -0.34
CA TRP A 148 19.62 2.28 0.22
C TRP A 148 20.17 1.02 -0.45
N LEU A 149 20.65 1.13 -1.69
CA LEU A 149 21.15 0.01 -2.46
C LEU A 149 22.65 -0.14 -2.18
N THR A 150 22.98 -0.93 -1.17
CA THR A 150 24.36 -1.21 -0.76
C THR A 150 24.78 -2.62 -1.17
N GLU A 151 26.04 -2.98 -0.91
CA GLU A 151 26.55 -4.35 -1.11
C GLU A 151 25.69 -5.41 -0.38
N GLU A 152 25.08 -5.05 0.74
CA GLU A 152 24.14 -5.92 1.46
C GLU A 152 22.96 -6.32 0.57
N GLU A 153 22.23 -5.34 0.02
CA GLU A 153 21.10 -5.59 -0.87
C GLU A 153 21.55 -6.27 -2.17
N LEU A 154 22.70 -5.88 -2.71
CA LEU A 154 23.23 -6.44 -3.95
C LEU A 154 23.58 -7.93 -3.79
N SER A 155 24.12 -8.31 -2.64
CA SER A 155 24.49 -9.71 -2.32
C SER A 155 23.30 -10.63 -2.01
N GLN A 156 22.10 -10.09 -1.78
CA GLN A 156 20.91 -10.90 -1.52
C GLN A 156 20.55 -11.78 -2.73
N PRO A 157 20.22 -13.08 -2.51
CA PRO A 157 19.90 -14.01 -3.58
C PRO A 157 18.67 -13.53 -4.37
N GLU A 158 18.73 -13.65 -5.70
CA GLU A 158 17.60 -13.27 -6.54
C GLU A 158 16.39 -14.18 -6.29
N ARG A 159 15.29 -13.58 -5.84
CA ARG A 159 13.98 -14.23 -5.75
C ARG A 159 13.06 -13.73 -6.85
N GLY A 160 12.26 -14.61 -7.45
CA GLY A 160 11.21 -14.26 -8.41
C GLY A 160 10.16 -13.30 -7.84
N TYR A 161 9.39 -12.61 -8.70
CA TYR A 161 8.33 -11.67 -8.26
C TYR A 161 7.19 -12.33 -7.48
N LEU A 162 7.05 -13.66 -7.60
CA LEU A 162 6.06 -14.48 -6.90
C LEU A 162 6.66 -15.33 -5.77
N GLN A 163 7.98 -15.30 -5.60
CA GLN A 163 8.68 -16.00 -4.52
C GLN A 163 8.68 -15.12 -3.27
N LEU A 164 7.48 -14.87 -2.76
CA LEU A 164 7.19 -14.12 -1.55
C LEU A 164 6.44 -15.01 -0.59
N ARG A 165 6.44 -14.65 0.69
CA ARG A 165 5.49 -15.23 1.63
C ARG A 165 4.07 -14.78 1.28
N TRP A 166 3.22 -15.73 0.92
CA TRP A 166 1.82 -15.48 0.59
C TRP A 166 0.87 -15.55 1.80
N TRP A 167 1.26 -16.26 2.88
CA TRP A 167 0.47 -16.48 4.10
C TRP A 167 1.37 -16.61 5.34
#